data_AF-A0AA97HB88-F1
#
_entry.id   AF-A0AA97HB88-F1
#
_cell.length_a   1.000
_cell.length_b   1.000
_cell.length_c   1.000
_cell.angle_alpha   90.00
_cell.angle_beta   90.00
_cell.angle_gamma   90.00
#
_symmetry.space_group_name_H-M   'P 1'
#
loop_
_entity.id
_entity.type
_entity.pdbx_description
1 polymer ?
#
loop_
_entity_poly.entity_id
_entity_poly.type
_entity_poly.pdbx_seq_one_letter_code
_entity_poly.pdbx_strand_id
1 'polypeptide(L)'
;MALKDALDVLNTHHIHFFAGQRYASITSQPAPEDSRAWSQILISMLTGIDGMARHKGQDLADGSDVKSANAWYSIDKVRFNGVIKAGTQSHLAGSMAYLDQMPFLFFVMWDCNPVNDKERARVWVVRPQHDVLFRAIAQNWYDQLATGTIKSNNFQLHPPVNENNDVFTNRCGNLSYPLLLSAEWNGQEYDPVHYDPNVLDTGVCEWA
;
A
#
# COMPACT_ATOMS: atom_id res chain seq x y z
N MET A 1 -12.62 17.12 7.09
CA MET A 1 -12.41 17.50 5.68
C MET A 1 -11.77 16.33 4.95
N ALA A 2 -10.60 15.85 5.39
CA ALA A 2 -9.84 14.74 4.80
C ALA A 2 -10.63 13.51 4.30
N LEU A 3 -11.50 12.91 5.13
CA LEU A 3 -12.16 11.65 4.74
C LEU A 3 -13.12 11.81 3.56
N LYS A 4 -13.90 12.90 3.48
CA LYS A 4 -14.86 13.09 2.39
C LYS A 4 -14.14 13.21 1.05
N ASP A 5 -13.13 14.06 0.98
CA ASP A 5 -12.35 14.26 -0.24
C ASP A 5 -11.60 12.98 -0.64
N ALA A 6 -11.13 12.19 0.35
CA ALA A 6 -10.55 10.88 0.10
C ALA A 6 -11.57 9.89 -0.51
N LEU A 7 -12.80 9.84 -0.01
CA LEU A 7 -13.86 9.01 -0.60
C LEU A 7 -14.20 9.46 -2.03
N ASP A 8 -14.19 10.77 -2.31
CA ASP A 8 -14.39 11.29 -3.66
C ASP A 8 -13.26 10.85 -4.62
N VAL A 9 -12.02 10.74 -4.13
CA VAL A 9 -10.90 10.14 -4.89
C VAL A 9 -11.17 8.65 -5.16
N LEU A 10 -11.64 7.88 -4.18
CA LEU A 10 -11.99 6.46 -4.37
C LEU A 10 -13.08 6.31 -5.44
N ASN A 11 -14.14 7.11 -5.33
CA ASN A 11 -15.25 7.14 -6.28
C ASN A 11 -14.77 7.39 -7.70
N THR A 12 -13.92 8.42 -7.86
CA THR A 12 -13.37 8.82 -9.16
C THR A 12 -12.51 7.72 -9.76
N HIS A 13 -11.58 7.16 -8.97
CA HIS A 13 -10.73 6.06 -9.41
C HIS A 13 -11.56 4.85 -9.87
N HIS A 14 -12.51 4.39 -9.06
CA HIS A 14 -13.35 3.24 -9.39
C HIS A 14 -14.13 3.44 -10.69
N ILE A 15 -14.84 4.56 -10.83
CA ILE A 15 -15.62 4.86 -12.05
C ILE A 15 -14.72 4.79 -13.29
N HIS A 16 -13.53 5.40 -13.25
CA HIS A 16 -12.63 5.41 -14.39
C HIS A 16 -11.97 4.05 -14.65
N PHE A 17 -11.61 3.31 -13.60
CA PHE A 17 -11.08 1.96 -13.71
C PHE A 17 -12.07 1.05 -14.45
N PHE A 18 -13.31 0.99 -13.99
CA PHE A 18 -14.33 0.10 -14.58
C PHE A 18 -14.80 0.57 -15.96
N ALA A 19 -14.82 1.89 -16.22
CA ALA A 19 -15.05 2.41 -17.56
C ALA A 19 -13.94 1.98 -18.55
N GLY A 20 -12.68 2.05 -18.13
CA GLY A 20 -11.53 1.61 -18.93
C GLY A 20 -11.47 0.09 -19.10
N GLN A 21 -11.77 -0.66 -18.04
CA GLN A 21 -11.81 -2.12 -18.01
C GLN A 21 -12.72 -2.67 -19.10
N ARG A 22 -13.89 -2.05 -19.34
CA ARG A 22 -14.81 -2.47 -20.39
C ARG A 22 -14.13 -2.54 -21.76
N TYR A 23 -13.37 -1.50 -22.12
CA TYR A 23 -12.67 -1.45 -23.41
C TYR A 23 -11.45 -2.38 -23.43
N ALA A 24 -10.75 -2.50 -22.30
CA ALA A 24 -9.64 -3.42 -22.13
C ALA A 24 -10.07 -4.87 -22.36
N SER A 25 -11.21 -5.28 -21.79
CA SER A 25 -11.79 -6.61 -22.00
C SER A 25 -12.15 -6.88 -23.47
N ILE A 26 -12.77 -5.92 -24.17
CA ILE A 26 -13.13 -6.07 -25.60
C ILE A 26 -11.88 -6.22 -26.48
N THR A 27 -10.77 -5.59 -26.09
CA THR A 27 -9.53 -5.57 -26.85
C THR A 27 -8.47 -6.56 -26.36
N SER A 28 -8.81 -7.36 -25.33
CA SER A 28 -7.89 -8.28 -24.65
C SER A 28 -6.61 -7.61 -24.15
N GLN A 29 -6.71 -6.34 -23.73
CA GLN A 29 -5.62 -5.58 -23.12
C GLN A 29 -5.77 -5.57 -21.60
N PRO A 30 -4.67 -5.34 -20.85
CA PRO A 30 -4.76 -4.99 -19.44
C PRO A 30 -5.61 -3.72 -19.25
N ALA A 31 -6.35 -3.64 -18.15
CA ALA A 31 -7.08 -2.42 -17.79
C ALA A 31 -6.10 -1.24 -17.69
N PRO A 32 -6.36 -0.11 -18.38
CA PRO A 32 -5.47 1.05 -18.36
C PRO A 32 -5.62 1.76 -17.01
N GLU A 33 -4.76 1.39 -16.06
CA GLU A 33 -4.87 1.86 -14.68
C GLU A 33 -3.50 2.23 -14.09
N ASP A 34 -3.46 3.36 -13.38
CA ASP A 34 -2.30 3.79 -12.61
C ASP A 34 -2.66 3.87 -11.11
N SER A 35 -2.84 2.69 -10.52
CA SER A 35 -3.23 2.61 -9.11
C SER A 35 -2.16 3.18 -8.19
N ARG A 36 -0.91 3.30 -8.66
CA ARG A 36 0.14 3.99 -7.92
C ARG A 36 -0.19 5.46 -7.77
N ALA A 37 -0.45 6.17 -8.87
CA ALA A 37 -0.77 7.59 -8.82
C ALA A 37 -2.05 7.85 -8.01
N TRP A 38 -3.09 7.03 -8.19
CA TRP A 38 -4.31 7.14 -7.40
C TRP A 38 -4.09 6.92 -5.90
N SER A 39 -3.28 5.92 -5.53
CA SER A 39 -2.92 5.70 -4.13
C SER A 39 -2.17 6.90 -3.52
N GLN A 40 -1.27 7.53 -4.26
CA GLN A 40 -0.55 8.72 -3.76
C GLN A 40 -1.51 9.89 -3.51
N ILE A 41 -2.40 10.18 -4.47
CA ILE A 41 -3.44 11.21 -4.32
C ILE A 41 -4.34 10.91 -3.12
N LEU A 42 -4.77 9.65 -2.98
CA LEU A 42 -5.61 9.20 -1.86
C LEU A 42 -4.94 9.46 -0.51
N ILE A 43 -3.66 9.07 -0.37
CA ILE A 43 -2.92 9.28 0.88
C ILE A 43 -2.76 10.77 1.16
N SER A 44 -2.46 11.59 0.15
CA SER A 44 -2.42 13.05 0.33
C SER A 44 -3.74 13.61 0.84
N MET A 45 -4.89 13.14 0.33
CA MET A 45 -6.19 13.57 0.82
C MET A 45 -6.49 13.09 2.25
N LEU A 46 -6.09 11.87 2.61
CA LEU A 46 -6.29 11.32 3.95
C LEU A 46 -5.42 11.98 5.02
N THR A 47 -4.20 12.37 4.67
CA THR A 47 -3.19 12.82 5.64
C THR A 47 -2.95 14.33 5.61
N GLY A 48 -3.33 14.99 4.52
CA GLY A 48 -2.94 16.38 4.25
C GLY A 48 -1.47 16.55 3.84
N ILE A 49 -0.73 15.45 3.62
CA ILE A 49 0.66 15.50 3.18
C ILE A 49 0.69 15.60 1.65
N ASP A 50 1.21 16.72 1.15
CA ASP A 50 1.30 16.94 -0.29
C ASP A 50 2.27 15.96 -0.99
N GLY A 51 2.04 15.76 -2.29
CA GLY A 51 3.01 15.09 -3.15
C GLY A 51 4.18 16.00 -3.54
N MET A 52 5.18 15.42 -4.22
CA MET A 52 6.39 16.14 -4.67
C MET A 52 6.21 16.97 -5.95
N ALA A 53 4.98 17.21 -6.39
CA ALA A 53 4.66 17.80 -7.70
C ALA A 53 5.41 17.08 -8.85
N ARG A 54 6.23 17.79 -9.63
CA ARG A 54 7.00 17.22 -10.76
C ARG A 54 8.45 16.87 -10.40
N HIS A 55 8.80 16.83 -9.12
CA HIS A 55 10.14 16.46 -8.68
C HIS A 55 10.30 14.94 -8.59
N LYS A 56 11.48 14.43 -8.96
CA LYS A 56 11.84 13.02 -8.75
C LYS A 56 12.16 12.81 -7.28
N GLY A 57 11.70 11.71 -6.68
CA GLY A 57 12.05 11.40 -5.30
C GLY A 57 11.07 10.45 -4.62
N GLN A 58 10.85 10.71 -3.33
CA GLN A 58 9.80 10.07 -2.53
C GLN A 58 8.41 10.39 -3.09
N ASP A 59 7.43 9.61 -2.65
CA ASP A 59 6.06 9.77 -3.14
C ASP A 59 5.37 10.99 -2.49
N LEU A 60 5.71 11.30 -1.23
CA LEU A 60 5.16 12.42 -0.46
C LEU A 60 6.24 13.40 0.01
N ALA A 61 5.84 14.65 0.26
CA ALA A 61 6.72 15.78 0.55
C ALA A 61 7.45 15.71 1.90
N ASP A 62 6.90 14.98 2.87
CA ASP A 62 7.53 14.71 4.17
C ASP A 62 8.57 13.58 4.12
N GLY A 63 8.67 12.91 2.97
CA GLY A 63 9.55 11.78 2.73
C GLY A 63 8.92 10.40 2.92
N SER A 64 7.62 10.35 3.18
CA SER A 64 6.83 9.13 3.24
C SER A 64 6.70 8.46 1.86
N ASP A 65 6.45 7.15 1.87
CA ASP A 65 6.42 6.29 0.66
C ASP A 65 5.06 5.58 0.57
N VAL A 66 4.55 5.39 -0.66
CA VAL A 66 3.21 4.80 -0.89
C VAL A 66 3.35 3.58 -1.79
N LYS A 67 2.94 2.42 -1.27
CA LYS A 67 2.87 1.18 -2.04
C LYS A 67 1.42 0.89 -2.40
N SER A 68 1.19 0.71 -3.69
CA SER A 68 -0.12 0.38 -4.24
C SER A 68 -0.15 -1.07 -4.73
N ALA A 69 -1.28 -1.73 -4.56
CA ALA A 69 -1.55 -3.04 -5.14
C ALA A 69 -3.02 -3.10 -5.58
N ASN A 70 -3.27 -3.54 -6.81
CA ASN A 70 -4.62 -3.68 -7.33
C ASN A 70 -4.87 -5.15 -7.69
N ALA A 71 -5.91 -5.73 -7.08
CA ALA A 71 -6.33 -7.10 -7.29
C ALA A 71 -7.51 -7.23 -8.25
N TRP A 72 -8.18 -6.13 -8.60
CA TRP A 72 -9.26 -6.16 -9.59
C TRP A 72 -8.71 -6.63 -10.93
N TYR A 73 -9.25 -7.75 -11.42
CA TYR A 73 -8.84 -8.39 -12.67
C TYR A 73 -7.34 -8.76 -12.73
N SER A 74 -6.64 -8.86 -11.59
CA SER A 74 -5.26 -9.34 -11.57
C SER A 74 -5.21 -10.85 -11.84
N ILE A 75 -4.34 -11.26 -12.76
CA ILE A 75 -4.05 -12.68 -13.03
C ILE A 75 -2.89 -13.20 -12.16
N ASP A 76 -2.01 -12.29 -11.74
CA ASP A 76 -0.82 -12.62 -10.96
C ASP A 76 -1.10 -12.51 -9.47
N LYS A 77 -0.27 -13.20 -8.67
CA LYS A 77 -0.24 -13.02 -7.22
C LYS A 77 0.13 -11.57 -6.89
N VAL A 78 -0.86 -10.85 -6.39
CA VAL A 78 -0.77 -9.45 -5.95
C VAL A 78 0.19 -9.34 -4.77
N ARG A 79 0.96 -8.25 -4.75
CA ARG A 79 2.03 -7.99 -3.77
C ARG A 79 2.40 -6.52 -3.76
N PHE A 80 2.85 -6.03 -2.62
CA PHE A 80 3.59 -4.78 -2.54
C PHE A 80 5.06 -5.06 -2.85
N ASN A 81 5.61 -4.40 -3.87
CA ASN A 81 7.00 -4.57 -4.30
C ASN A 81 7.86 -3.41 -3.79
N GLY A 82 9.15 -3.69 -3.59
CA GLY A 82 10.16 -2.68 -3.26
C GLY A 82 9.82 -1.91 -1.99
N VAL A 83 9.22 -2.60 -1.02
CA VAL A 83 8.73 -2.00 0.24
C VAL A 83 9.88 -1.34 0.99
N ILE A 84 11.03 -2.03 1.05
CA ILE A 84 12.30 -1.47 1.52
C ILE A 84 13.34 -1.53 0.38
N LYS A 85 14.24 -0.55 0.34
CA LYS A 85 15.19 -0.37 -0.78
C LYS A 85 16.42 -1.27 -0.61
N ALA A 86 16.76 -2.08 -1.61
CA ALA A 86 17.95 -2.94 -1.59
C ALA A 86 18.72 -3.02 -2.93
N GLY A 87 18.33 -2.23 -3.94
CA GLY A 87 18.91 -2.27 -5.28
C GLY A 87 18.85 -0.94 -6.03
N THR A 88 18.65 0.16 -5.32
CA THR A 88 18.58 1.51 -5.90
C THR A 88 19.95 2.19 -5.84
N GLN A 89 20.18 3.23 -6.66
CA GLN A 89 21.39 4.06 -6.58
C GLN A 89 21.46 4.96 -5.32
N SER A 90 20.46 4.89 -4.43
CA SER A 90 20.50 5.61 -3.14
C SER A 90 21.64 5.08 -2.27
N HIS A 91 22.38 5.99 -1.63
CA HIS A 91 23.42 5.66 -0.65
C HIS A 91 22.87 4.94 0.60
N LEU A 92 21.55 4.96 0.81
CA LEU A 92 20.86 4.26 1.91
C LEU A 92 20.29 2.91 1.50
N ALA A 93 20.45 2.49 0.24
CA ALA A 93 19.94 1.21 -0.22
C ALA A 93 20.61 0.04 0.52
N GLY A 94 19.81 -0.94 0.94
CA GLY A 94 20.32 -2.11 1.66
C GLY A 94 20.57 -1.86 3.15
N SER A 95 20.09 -0.74 3.71
CA SER A 95 20.36 -0.35 5.09
C SER A 95 19.09 0.08 5.82
N MET A 96 19.05 -0.21 7.12
CA MET A 96 18.02 0.27 8.04
C MET A 96 17.98 1.80 8.15
N ALA A 97 19.07 2.49 7.81
CA ALA A 97 19.13 3.95 7.76
C ALA A 97 18.07 4.55 6.80
N TYR A 98 17.61 3.78 5.82
CA TYR A 98 16.47 4.18 4.99
C TYR A 98 15.18 4.33 5.81
N LEU A 99 14.89 3.38 6.70
CA LEU A 99 13.70 3.39 7.54
C LEU A 99 13.76 4.47 8.62
N ASP A 100 14.97 4.89 9.01
CA ASP A 100 15.17 5.97 9.98
C ASP A 100 14.76 7.34 9.42
N GLN A 101 14.64 7.48 8.11
CA GLN A 101 14.28 8.75 7.43
C GLN A 101 12.86 8.75 6.87
N MET A 102 12.13 7.64 7.02
CA MET A 102 10.78 7.50 6.49
C MET A 102 9.76 7.68 7.62
N PRO A 103 8.98 8.77 7.64
CA PRO A 103 7.95 8.97 8.65
C PRO A 103 6.86 7.90 8.56
N PHE A 104 6.32 7.72 7.36
CA PHE A 104 5.26 6.75 7.10
C PHE A 104 5.53 5.92 5.85
N LEU A 105 5.09 4.67 5.92
CA LEU A 105 4.98 3.77 4.79
C LEU A 105 3.52 3.34 4.65
N PHE A 106 2.87 3.83 3.60
CA PHE A 106 1.47 3.54 3.34
C PHE A 106 1.32 2.38 2.37
N PHE A 107 0.34 1.54 2.63
CA PHE A 107 -0.05 0.43 1.76
C PHE A 107 -1.49 0.64 1.35
N VAL A 108 -1.74 0.76 0.05
CA VAL A 108 -3.08 0.93 -0.50
C VAL A 108 -3.40 -0.28 -1.37
N MET A 109 -4.45 -1.00 -1.01
CA MET A 109 -4.93 -2.14 -1.80
C MET A 109 -6.34 -1.91 -2.31
N TRP A 110 -6.55 -2.30 -3.56
CA TRP A 110 -7.84 -2.36 -4.23
C TRP A 110 -8.20 -3.83 -4.43
N ASP A 111 -9.23 -4.32 -3.76
CA ASP A 111 -9.64 -5.73 -3.77
C ASP A 111 -11.16 -5.89 -3.66
N CYS A 112 -11.66 -7.10 -3.43
CA CYS A 112 -13.07 -7.35 -3.17
C CYS A 112 -13.25 -7.91 -1.76
N ASN A 113 -14.33 -7.54 -1.08
CA ASN A 113 -14.69 -8.20 0.17
C ASN A 113 -15.21 -9.62 -0.14
N PRO A 114 -14.62 -10.69 0.43
CA PRO A 114 -15.00 -12.08 0.11
C PRO A 114 -16.39 -12.50 0.60
N VAL A 115 -17.04 -11.70 1.45
CA VAL A 115 -18.35 -12.03 2.02
C VAL A 115 -19.49 -11.52 1.16
N ASN A 116 -19.31 -10.37 0.50
CA ASN A 116 -20.37 -9.68 -0.24
C ASN A 116 -19.96 -9.31 -1.68
N ASP A 117 -18.74 -9.69 -2.10
CA ASP A 117 -18.11 -9.42 -3.39
C ASP A 117 -18.01 -7.95 -3.78
N LYS A 118 -18.24 -7.01 -2.85
CA LYS A 118 -18.13 -5.58 -3.11
C LYS A 118 -16.68 -5.17 -3.33
N GLU A 119 -16.46 -4.31 -4.31
CA GLU A 119 -15.18 -3.65 -4.52
C GLU A 119 -14.79 -2.83 -3.29
N ARG A 120 -13.53 -2.92 -2.89
CA ARG A 120 -13.04 -2.36 -1.64
C ARG A 120 -11.68 -1.70 -1.85
N ALA A 121 -11.47 -0.61 -1.11
CA ALA A 121 -10.16 0.00 -0.93
C ALA A 121 -9.75 -0.10 0.54
N ARG A 122 -8.50 -0.52 0.78
CA ARG A 122 -7.92 -0.59 2.13
C ARG A 122 -6.60 0.14 2.18
N VAL A 123 -6.40 0.88 3.26
CA VAL A 123 -5.20 1.65 3.54
C VAL A 123 -4.65 1.22 4.89
N TRP A 124 -3.40 0.75 4.89
CA TRP A 124 -2.62 0.52 6.10
C TRP A 124 -1.46 1.51 6.18
N VAL A 125 -0.95 1.71 7.38
CA VAL A 125 0.22 2.55 7.61
C VAL A 125 1.16 1.88 8.60
N VAL A 126 2.45 1.98 8.29
CA VAL A 126 3.55 1.67 9.21
C VAL A 126 4.30 2.95 9.50
N ARG A 127 4.85 3.05 10.71
CA ARG A 127 5.75 4.13 11.14
C ARG A 127 7.15 3.55 11.31
N PRO A 128 7.97 3.46 10.24
CA PRO A 128 9.19 2.66 10.25
C PRO A 128 10.22 3.09 11.30
N GLN A 129 10.16 4.33 11.79
CA GLN A 129 11.01 4.84 12.87
C GLN A 129 10.64 4.27 14.24
N HIS A 130 9.39 3.83 14.43
CA HIS A 130 8.83 3.44 15.73
C HIS A 130 8.39 1.96 15.76
N ASP A 131 8.14 1.35 14.60
CA ASP A 131 7.62 0.00 14.49
C ASP A 131 8.72 -1.06 14.65
N VAL A 132 8.90 -1.55 15.87
CA VAL A 132 9.94 -2.53 16.22
C VAL A 132 9.79 -3.83 15.43
N LEU A 133 8.56 -4.31 15.20
CA LEU A 133 8.33 -5.58 14.53
C LEU A 133 8.58 -5.49 13.04
N PHE A 134 8.07 -4.43 12.39
CA PHE A 134 8.36 -4.19 10.98
C PHE A 134 9.88 -4.04 10.74
N ARG A 135 10.57 -3.31 11.62
CA ARG A 135 12.03 -3.16 11.56
C ARG A 135 12.76 -4.48 11.74
N ALA A 136 12.30 -5.35 12.65
CA ALA A 136 12.89 -6.68 12.84
C ALA A 136 12.74 -7.56 11.58
N ILE A 137 11.57 -7.54 10.94
CA ILE A 137 11.34 -8.21 9.66
C ILE A 137 12.25 -7.66 8.56
N ALA A 138 12.38 -6.33 8.46
CA ALA A 138 13.23 -5.67 7.47
C ALA A 138 14.72 -6.02 7.67
N GLN A 139 15.21 -5.97 8.92
CA GLN A 139 16.58 -6.34 9.25
C GLN A 139 16.87 -7.80 8.91
N ASN A 140 15.99 -8.73 9.34
CA ASN A 140 16.13 -10.15 9.02
C ASN A 140 16.21 -10.38 7.50
N TRP A 141 15.41 -9.66 6.72
CA TRP A 141 15.48 -9.75 5.26
C TRP A 141 16.80 -9.20 4.70
N TYR A 142 17.28 -8.05 5.18
CA TYR A 142 18.58 -7.51 4.76
C TYR A 142 19.74 -8.46 5.10
N ASP A 143 19.70 -9.10 6.27
CA ASP A 143 20.69 -10.10 6.68
C ASP A 143 20.66 -11.32 5.76
N GLN A 144 19.47 -11.84 5.43
CA GLN A 144 19.30 -12.94 4.48
C GLN A 144 19.72 -12.58 3.05
N LEU A 145 19.56 -11.31 2.63
CA LEU A 145 20.07 -10.81 1.36
C LEU A 145 21.61 -10.78 1.37
N ALA A 146 22.21 -10.28 2.45
CA ALA A 146 23.66 -10.16 2.59
C ALA A 146 24.37 -11.53 2.63
N THR A 147 23.74 -12.54 3.22
CA THR A 147 24.26 -13.92 3.25
C THR A 147 23.93 -14.72 1.97
N GLY A 148 23.14 -14.16 1.06
CA GLY A 148 22.71 -14.82 -0.18
C GLY A 148 21.61 -15.88 -0.01
N THR A 149 21.03 -16.01 1.18
CA THR A 149 19.82 -16.84 1.41
C THR A 149 18.65 -16.33 0.57
N ILE A 150 18.47 -15.02 0.50
CA ILE A 150 17.58 -14.35 -0.45
C ILE A 150 18.45 -13.76 -1.56
N LYS A 151 18.09 -14.02 -2.83
CA LYS A 151 18.82 -13.52 -4.00
C LYS A 151 18.18 -12.28 -4.64
N SER A 152 16.89 -12.09 -4.41
CA SER A 152 16.13 -10.98 -4.97
C SER A 152 16.36 -9.73 -4.11
N ASN A 153 16.73 -8.62 -4.72
CA ASN A 153 16.79 -7.31 -4.07
C ASN A 153 15.41 -6.62 -3.97
N ASN A 154 14.34 -7.29 -4.40
CA ASN A 154 12.97 -6.82 -4.29
C ASN A 154 12.33 -7.43 -3.04
N PHE A 155 12.25 -6.66 -1.96
CA PHE A 155 11.46 -7.01 -0.79
C PHE A 155 9.98 -6.96 -1.14
N GLN A 156 9.28 -8.08 -0.95
CA GLN A 156 7.87 -8.24 -1.30
C GLN A 156 7.05 -8.57 -0.06
N LEU A 157 5.92 -7.88 0.09
CA LEU A 157 4.86 -8.25 1.03
C LEU A 157 3.65 -8.76 0.24
N HIS A 158 3.06 -9.85 0.71
CA HIS A 158 1.81 -10.36 0.19
C HIS A 158 0.66 -9.89 1.09
N PRO A 159 -0.21 -8.98 0.59
CA PRO A 159 -1.35 -8.51 1.36
C PRO A 159 -2.47 -9.57 1.40
N PRO A 160 -3.45 -9.39 2.30
CA PRO A 160 -4.58 -10.30 2.50
C PRO A 160 -5.67 -10.09 1.43
N VAL A 161 -5.32 -10.38 0.17
CA VAL A 161 -6.19 -10.16 -1.00
C VAL A 161 -7.49 -10.94 -0.89
N ASN A 162 -8.63 -10.24 -0.96
CA ASN A 162 -9.95 -10.86 -0.82
C ASN A 162 -10.10 -11.64 0.50
N GLU A 163 -9.46 -11.14 1.56
CA GLU A 163 -9.60 -11.64 2.92
C GLU A 163 -9.97 -10.49 3.86
N ASN A 164 -10.64 -10.82 4.97
CA ASN A 164 -11.09 -9.87 5.98
C ASN A 164 -10.18 -9.91 7.22
N ASN A 165 -8.88 -9.75 6.98
CA ASN A 165 -7.85 -9.54 7.99
C ASN A 165 -6.82 -8.52 7.49
N ASP A 166 -5.92 -8.10 8.37
CA ASP A 166 -4.89 -7.10 8.10
C ASP A 166 -3.47 -7.71 8.13
N VAL A 167 -3.37 -9.02 7.88
CA VAL A 167 -2.12 -9.77 7.99
C VAL A 167 -1.39 -9.80 6.65
N PHE A 168 -0.18 -9.23 6.61
CA PHE A 168 0.68 -9.36 5.43
C PHE A 168 1.72 -10.42 5.69
N THR A 169 2.03 -11.20 4.65
CA THR A 169 2.96 -12.32 4.72
C THR A 169 4.21 -12.08 3.89
N ASN A 170 5.36 -12.54 4.41
CA ASN A 170 6.61 -12.61 3.66
C ASN A 170 7.49 -13.76 4.20
N ARG A 171 8.66 -13.98 3.58
CA ARG A 171 9.58 -15.08 3.94
C ARG A 171 10.24 -14.93 5.32
N CYS A 172 10.28 -13.73 5.85
CA CYS A 172 10.89 -13.36 7.12
C CYS A 172 9.87 -13.31 8.28
N GLY A 173 8.56 -13.32 7.98
CA GLY A 173 7.48 -13.44 8.95
C GLY A 173 6.17 -12.80 8.50
N ASN A 174 5.14 -12.96 9.32
CA ASN A 174 3.80 -12.42 9.10
C ASN A 174 3.48 -11.40 10.19
N LEU A 175 2.92 -10.26 9.80
CA LEU A 175 2.53 -9.22 10.74
C LEU A 175 1.11 -8.75 10.43
N SER A 176 0.36 -8.41 11.47
CA SER A 176 -0.87 -7.62 11.36
C SER A 176 -0.51 -6.13 11.28
N TYR A 177 -1.05 -5.42 10.29
CA TYR A 177 -0.71 -4.03 10.01
C TYR A 177 -1.81 -3.07 10.53
N PRO A 178 -1.46 -1.88 11.05
CA PRO A 178 -2.44 -0.88 11.46
C PRO A 178 -3.31 -0.40 10.29
N LEU A 179 -4.61 -0.65 10.38
CA LEU A 179 -5.59 -0.25 9.36
C LEU A 179 -6.02 1.21 9.57
N LEU A 180 -5.71 2.07 8.61
CA LEU A 180 -6.10 3.48 8.59
C LEU A 180 -7.51 3.66 8.01
N LEU A 181 -7.80 3.00 6.89
CA LEU A 181 -9.09 3.11 6.18
C LEU A 181 -9.46 1.77 5.55
N SER A 182 -10.74 1.41 5.63
CA SER A 182 -11.37 0.42 4.75
C SER A 182 -12.69 1.01 4.26
N ALA A 183 -12.90 1.03 2.95
CA ALA A 183 -14.13 1.53 2.34
C ALA A 183 -14.62 0.58 1.25
N GLU A 184 -15.93 0.40 1.16
CA GLU A 184 -16.57 -0.52 0.21
C GLU A 184 -17.51 0.21 -0.74
N TRP A 185 -17.51 -0.21 -2.00
CA TRP A 185 -18.42 0.29 -3.02
C TRP A 185 -19.84 -0.21 -2.76
N ASN A 186 -20.80 0.70 -2.67
CA ASN A 186 -22.21 0.36 -2.42
C ASN A 186 -23.04 0.22 -3.71
N GLY A 187 -22.41 0.34 -4.88
CA GLY A 187 -23.06 0.38 -6.19
C GLY A 187 -23.12 1.79 -6.80
N GLN A 188 -22.93 2.83 -5.98
CA GLN A 188 -22.97 4.23 -6.40
C GLN A 188 -21.76 5.03 -5.91
N GLU A 189 -21.31 4.79 -4.69
CA GLU A 189 -20.16 5.44 -4.06
C GLU A 189 -19.49 4.53 -3.02
N TYR A 190 -18.32 4.93 -2.54
CA TYR A 190 -17.63 4.28 -1.44
C TYR A 190 -18.18 4.73 -0.09
N ASP A 191 -18.62 3.75 0.70
CA ASP A 191 -18.95 3.93 2.12
C ASP A 191 -17.74 3.55 3.00
N PRO A 192 -17.36 4.37 3.98
CA PRO A 192 -16.32 4.01 4.93
C PRO A 192 -16.84 2.92 5.88
N VAL A 193 -16.18 1.76 5.88
CA VAL A 193 -16.44 0.65 6.81
C VAL A 193 -15.61 0.81 8.08
N HIS A 194 -14.38 1.31 7.93
CA HIS A 194 -13.47 1.61 9.04
C HIS A 194 -12.64 2.85 8.70
N TYR A 195 -12.45 3.74 9.66
CA TYR A 195 -11.51 4.85 9.56
C TYR A 195 -10.96 5.19 10.95
N ASP A 196 -9.66 5.03 11.14
CA ASP A 196 -8.99 5.35 12.40
C ASP A 196 -7.72 6.19 12.13
N PRO A 197 -7.81 7.53 12.17
CA PRO A 197 -6.63 8.37 11.95
C PRO A 197 -5.59 8.28 13.07
N ASN A 198 -5.95 7.77 14.26
CA ASN A 198 -5.01 7.72 15.40
C ASN A 198 -3.86 6.74 15.14
N VAL A 199 -4.00 5.79 14.20
CA VAL A 199 -2.92 4.88 13.83
C VAL A 199 -1.70 5.62 13.25
N LEU A 200 -1.86 6.86 12.77
CA LEU A 200 -0.75 7.73 12.36
C LEU A 200 0.12 8.16 13.56
N ASP A 201 -0.44 8.17 14.78
CA ASP A 201 0.26 8.59 15.99
C ASP A 201 0.63 7.41 16.90
N THR A 202 -0.13 6.32 16.85
CA THR A 202 0.02 5.19 17.79
C THR A 202 0.15 3.84 17.13
N GLY A 203 -0.20 3.69 15.85
CA GLY A 203 -0.20 2.41 15.14
C GLY A 203 1.18 1.76 15.08
N VAL A 204 1.25 0.48 15.39
CA VAL A 204 2.42 -0.39 15.19
C VAL A 204 1.94 -1.78 14.78
N CYS A 205 2.76 -2.51 14.02
CA CYS A 205 2.49 -3.89 13.66
C CYS A 205 2.45 -4.81 14.89
N GLU A 206 1.70 -5.89 14.76
CA GLU A 206 1.60 -6.99 15.72
C GLU A 206 2.01 -8.31 15.06
N TRP A 207 2.48 -9.29 15.83
CA TRP A 207 2.69 -10.65 15.29
C TRP A 207 1.34 -11.29 14.96
N ALA A 208 1.27 -11.92 13.79
CA ALA A 208 0.10 -12.66 13.32
C ALA A 208 0.28 -14.18 13.49
#